data_AF-A0A7L5UM65-F1
#
_entry.id   AF-A0A7L5UM65-F1
#
_cell.length_a   1.000
_cell.length_b   1.000
_cell.length_c   1.000
_cell.angle_alpha   90.00
_cell.angle_beta   90.00
_cell.angle_gamma   90.00
#
_symmetry.space_group_name_H-M   'P 1'
#
loop_
_entity.id
_entity.type
_entity.pdbx_description
1 polymer ?
#
loop_
_entity_poly.entity_id
_entity_poly.type
_entity_poly.pdbx_seq_one_letter_code
_entity_poly.pdbx_strand_id
1 'polypeptide(L)'
;MSYQALYRVWRPQRFSDVVGQELVVTTLKNAIITNQISHAYLFAGPRGTGKTSAAKIFAKAVNCHHQVNGEPCNECETCQAITNGQLNDVIEIDAASNNGVEEIRDIRDKAKYAPTQADYKVYIIDEVHMLSTGAFNALLKTLEEPPANVIFILATTEPHKIPLTIISRVQRFDFRRISPQDAFNRMKFILDQKQLQYDEKALWVIANAAEGGMRDALSILDQVLSFSDNQVELKDALLVTGSVTKQLLKKYFLQVAAGKSAQALTTMGEILDQGKDGQRFIEDLISFIRDVLLYQESPELLHVEATGLTTEDFDELIKAADAQTLYSMIDTLNDIQEEMRFTTHPDVYLEVLTVRLSQQKAPTQANAKVDNQVVNQLQQEVVTLQKQIQDLLKRSTVPAMRRQQPVVQPKTTPQSHFRLNLEQVYQVLDHATKGDLTNLRDLWGDALSLLDSAQSSLIRMAKPVAASPSGVVVAYENAFLLEQAAGGSLAESLGKALEQVSGTHRTVAFVPSERWPKIRQDFLTSRGYYDKKAAVAPAEKPKTPADPIVAQAHRLFGTDGVKVEDN
;
A
#
# COMPACT_ATOMS: atom_id res chain seq x y z
N MET A 1 7.07 8.00 42.77
CA MET A 1 6.16 8.04 41.61
C MET A 1 6.59 6.95 40.66
N SER A 2 5.66 6.19 40.09
CA SER A 2 5.97 5.20 39.05
C SER A 2 6.61 5.90 37.86
N TYR A 3 7.74 5.39 37.36
CA TYR A 3 8.36 5.86 36.13
C TYR A 3 7.33 5.84 34.98
N GLN A 4 7.20 6.97 34.28
CA GLN A 4 6.34 7.10 33.11
C GLN A 4 7.21 7.31 31.87
N ALA A 5 6.93 6.52 30.83
CA ALA A 5 7.69 6.56 29.59
C ALA A 5 7.60 7.95 28.92
N LEU A 6 8.71 8.40 28.32
CA LEU A 6 8.82 9.75 27.73
C LEU A 6 7.74 10.03 26.69
N TYR A 7 7.43 9.08 25.81
CA TYR A 7 6.42 9.26 24.76
C TYR A 7 5.00 9.48 25.31
N ARG A 8 4.73 9.11 26.57
CA ARG A 8 3.45 9.38 27.25
C ARG A 8 3.44 10.75 27.89
N VAL A 9 4.50 11.07 28.63
CA VAL A 9 4.63 12.35 29.36
C VAL A 9 4.68 13.52 28.38
N TRP A 10 5.44 13.37 27.28
CA TRP A 10 5.66 14.42 26.28
C TRP A 10 4.71 14.34 25.10
N ARG A 11 3.59 13.64 25.24
CA ARG A 11 2.54 13.58 24.21
C ARG A 11 2.00 15.00 23.98
N PRO A 12 2.01 15.51 22.74
CA PRO A 12 1.55 16.86 22.40
C PRO A 12 0.19 17.20 23.00
N GLN A 13 0.07 18.38 23.62
CA GLN A 13 -1.19 18.85 24.22
C GLN A 13 -1.82 20.02 23.45
N ARG A 14 -1.03 20.73 22.65
CA ARG A 14 -1.46 21.79 21.73
C ARG A 14 -1.06 21.43 20.30
N PHE A 15 -1.70 22.04 19.31
CA PHE A 15 -1.30 21.82 17.92
C PHE A 15 0.10 22.36 17.65
N SER A 16 0.51 23.41 18.35
CA SER A 16 1.89 23.93 18.34
C SER A 16 2.96 22.90 18.77
N ASP A 17 2.57 21.89 19.55
CA ASP A 17 3.49 20.87 20.04
C ASP A 17 3.61 19.68 19.06
N VAL A 18 2.78 19.65 18.01
CA VAL A 18 2.81 18.61 16.97
C VAL A 18 3.92 18.96 15.97
N VAL A 19 4.84 18.00 15.81
CA VAL A 19 6.08 18.22 15.08
C VAL A 19 5.97 17.70 13.64
N GLY A 20 6.38 18.51 12.65
CA GLY A 20 6.49 18.14 11.24
C GLY A 20 5.15 17.96 10.50
N GLN A 21 4.07 18.57 11.00
CA GLN A 21 2.71 18.44 10.43
C GLN A 21 2.03 19.80 10.25
N GLU A 22 2.77 20.82 9.83
CA GLU A 22 2.35 22.23 9.81
C GLU A 22 1.08 22.44 8.96
N LEU A 23 1.00 21.77 7.80
CA LEU A 23 -0.16 21.87 6.91
C LEU A 23 -1.43 21.34 7.58
N VAL A 24 -1.35 20.13 8.17
CA VAL A 24 -2.48 19.49 8.84
C VAL A 24 -2.94 20.32 10.03
N VAL A 25 -1.99 20.74 10.87
CA VAL A 25 -2.23 21.60 12.04
C VAL A 25 -2.92 22.89 11.63
N THR A 26 -2.40 23.58 10.61
CA THR A 26 -2.94 24.87 10.17
C THR A 26 -4.37 24.72 9.66
N THR A 27 -4.64 23.69 8.85
CA THR A 27 -5.99 23.45 8.32
C THR A 27 -6.98 23.07 9.43
N LEU A 28 -6.58 22.26 10.40
CA LEU A 28 -7.44 21.91 11.55
C LEU A 28 -7.74 23.15 12.42
N LYS A 29 -6.75 23.98 12.71
CA LYS A 29 -6.94 25.25 13.43
C LYS A 29 -7.89 26.18 12.69
N ASN A 30 -7.71 26.33 11.37
CA ASN A 30 -8.57 27.17 10.56
C ASN A 30 -10.02 26.69 10.58
N ALA A 31 -10.27 25.38 10.48
CA ALA A 31 -11.62 24.82 10.56
C ALA A 31 -12.32 25.15 11.89
N ILE A 32 -11.57 25.16 12.99
CA ILE A 32 -12.07 25.54 14.32
C ILE A 32 -12.35 27.05 14.37
N ILE A 33 -11.43 27.89 13.87
CA ILE A 33 -11.58 29.36 13.87
C ILE A 33 -12.77 29.80 13.01
N THR A 34 -12.97 29.18 11.85
CA THR A 34 -14.07 29.53 10.93
C THR A 34 -15.38 28.83 11.28
N ASN A 35 -15.39 27.99 12.31
CA ASN A 35 -16.51 27.14 12.70
C ASN A 35 -17.02 26.25 11.53
N GLN A 36 -16.11 25.81 10.66
CA GLN A 36 -16.37 24.91 9.53
C GLN A 36 -15.92 23.50 9.86
N ILE A 37 -16.51 22.94 10.92
CA ILE A 37 -16.17 21.60 11.41
C ILE A 37 -16.95 20.55 10.60
N SER A 38 -16.23 19.57 10.05
CA SER A 38 -16.80 18.41 9.37
C SER A 38 -17.31 17.38 10.38
N HIS A 39 -18.32 16.62 9.99
CA HIS A 39 -18.83 15.49 10.79
C HIS A 39 -17.85 14.31 10.84
N ALA A 40 -16.92 14.21 9.87
CA ALA A 40 -15.97 13.11 9.81
C ALA A 40 -14.61 13.49 9.21
N TYR A 41 -13.56 12.93 9.83
CA TYR A 41 -12.15 13.15 9.51
C TYR A 41 -11.43 11.81 9.36
N LEU A 42 -10.53 11.70 8.39
CA LEU A 42 -9.61 10.57 8.23
C LEU A 42 -8.17 11.04 8.35
N PHE A 43 -7.50 10.64 9.43
CA PHE A 43 -6.09 10.90 9.68
C PHE A 43 -5.30 9.69 9.21
N ALA A 44 -4.61 9.82 8.08
CA ALA A 44 -3.88 8.74 7.44
C ALA A 44 -2.37 9.02 7.49
N GLY A 45 -1.55 8.00 7.75
CA GLY A 45 -0.10 8.14 7.66
C GLY A 45 0.66 7.16 8.54
N PRO A 46 1.99 7.10 8.43
CA PRO A 46 2.82 6.13 9.17
C PRO A 46 2.61 6.18 10.69
N ARG A 47 3.00 5.11 11.38
CA ARG A 47 2.96 5.07 12.85
C ARG A 47 3.87 6.16 13.43
N GLY A 48 3.50 6.69 14.59
CA GLY A 48 4.35 7.64 15.33
C GLY A 48 4.37 9.09 14.80
N THR A 49 3.63 9.41 13.73
CA THR A 49 3.54 10.76 13.14
C THR A 49 2.58 11.72 13.86
N GLY A 50 1.88 11.25 14.91
CA GLY A 50 1.04 12.09 15.76
C GLY A 50 -0.46 12.07 15.46
N LYS A 51 -0.97 11.19 14.60
CA LYS A 51 -2.41 11.05 14.24
C LYS A 51 -3.35 11.10 15.45
N THR A 52 -3.23 10.14 16.38
CA THR A 52 -4.09 10.03 17.56
C THR A 52 -3.89 11.20 18.53
N SER A 53 -2.68 11.78 18.59
CA SER A 53 -2.43 12.98 19.40
C SER A 53 -3.14 14.21 18.82
N ALA A 54 -3.04 14.42 17.51
CA ALA A 54 -3.76 15.48 16.81
C ALA A 54 -5.28 15.32 16.93
N ALA A 55 -5.80 14.08 16.90
CA ALA A 55 -7.21 13.79 17.11
C ALA A 55 -7.68 14.24 18.50
N LYS A 56 -6.90 13.93 19.56
CA LYS A 56 -7.19 14.39 20.92
C LYS A 56 -7.09 15.90 21.07
N ILE A 57 -6.09 16.53 20.46
CA ILE A 57 -5.95 17.99 20.48
C ILE A 57 -7.14 18.65 19.79
N PHE A 58 -7.58 18.11 18.64
CA PHE A 58 -8.76 18.59 17.93
C PHE A 58 -10.04 18.43 18.77
N ALA A 59 -10.25 17.27 19.40
CA ALA A 59 -11.37 17.05 20.30
C ALA A 59 -11.38 18.04 21.48
N LYS A 60 -10.21 18.36 22.04
CA LYS A 60 -10.07 19.39 23.07
C LYS A 60 -10.42 20.78 22.53
N ALA A 61 -9.88 21.15 21.38
CA ALA A 61 -10.02 22.49 20.82
C ALA A 61 -11.48 22.80 20.44
N VAL A 62 -12.17 21.83 19.84
CA VAL A 62 -13.59 21.94 19.46
C VAL A 62 -14.51 22.08 20.68
N ASN A 63 -14.19 21.41 21.80
CA ASN A 63 -14.99 21.45 23.03
C ASN A 63 -14.50 22.46 24.08
N CYS A 64 -13.52 23.29 23.74
CA CYS A 64 -12.91 24.23 24.68
C CYS A 64 -13.51 25.64 24.53
N HIS A 65 -14.33 26.05 25.50
CA HIS A 65 -14.92 27.40 25.55
C HIS A 65 -13.89 28.55 25.65
N HIS A 66 -12.66 28.25 26.08
CA HIS A 66 -11.56 29.22 26.20
C HIS A 66 -10.48 29.02 25.14
N GLN A 67 -10.83 28.41 23.99
CA GLN A 67 -9.86 28.21 22.92
C GLN A 67 -9.42 29.55 22.30
N VAL A 68 -8.15 29.65 21.94
CA VAL A 68 -7.56 30.86 21.35
C VAL A 68 -6.90 30.49 20.05
N ASN A 69 -7.33 31.09 18.93
CA ASN A 69 -6.80 30.82 17.59
C ASN A 69 -6.78 29.32 17.22
N GLY A 70 -7.84 28.57 17.58
CA GLY A 70 -7.93 27.14 17.28
C GLY A 70 -7.15 26.24 18.26
N GLU A 71 -6.48 26.79 19.27
CA GLU A 71 -5.72 26.03 20.26
C GLU A 71 -6.53 25.79 21.54
N PRO A 72 -6.49 24.58 22.13
CA PRO A 72 -7.11 24.33 23.42
C PRO A 72 -6.34 25.01 24.55
N CYS A 73 -7.05 25.57 25.54
CA CYS A 73 -6.40 26.23 26.68
C CYS A 73 -5.58 25.25 27.55
N ASN A 74 -6.00 23.98 27.62
CA ASN A 74 -5.46 22.93 28.50
C ASN A 74 -5.65 23.15 30.01
N GLU A 75 -6.34 24.20 30.42
CA GLU A 75 -6.53 24.57 31.82
C GLU A 75 -7.98 24.37 32.29
N CYS A 76 -8.97 24.44 31.40
CA CYS A 76 -10.37 24.25 31.74
C CYS A 76 -10.71 22.80 32.06
N GLU A 77 -11.81 22.59 32.80
CA GLU A 77 -12.30 21.28 33.22
C GLU A 77 -12.48 20.32 32.04
N THR A 78 -13.05 20.79 30.92
CA THR A 78 -13.24 19.99 29.71
C THR A 78 -11.91 19.52 29.12
N CYS A 79 -10.93 20.41 29.01
CA CYS A 79 -9.61 20.04 28.49
C CYS A 79 -8.89 19.05 29.40
N GLN A 80 -8.95 19.25 30.72
CA GLN A 80 -8.33 18.34 31.69
C GLN A 80 -9.03 16.96 31.68
N ALA A 81 -10.36 16.94 31.63
CA ALA A 81 -11.14 15.70 31.56
C ALA A 81 -10.84 14.90 30.28
N ILE A 82 -10.68 15.55 29.13
CA ILE A 82 -10.29 14.88 27.88
C ILE A 82 -8.86 14.34 27.98
N THR A 83 -7.91 15.13 28.50
CA THR A 83 -6.52 14.70 28.68
C THR A 83 -6.42 13.46 29.59
N ASN A 84 -7.24 13.41 30.63
CA ASN A 84 -7.30 12.29 31.57
C ASN A 84 -8.17 11.12 31.09
N GLY A 85 -8.85 11.24 29.94
CA GLY A 85 -9.75 10.22 29.41
C GLY A 85 -11.03 10.00 30.24
N GLN A 86 -11.49 11.02 30.95
CA GLN A 86 -12.65 10.97 31.86
C GLN A 86 -13.91 11.55 31.24
N LEU A 87 -13.81 12.28 30.12
CA LEU A 87 -14.96 12.90 29.47
C LEU A 87 -15.72 11.89 28.60
N ASN A 88 -16.95 11.53 29.00
CA ASN A 88 -17.78 10.55 28.30
C ASN A 88 -18.18 10.96 26.87
N ASP A 89 -18.10 12.26 26.54
CA ASP A 89 -18.39 12.77 25.21
C ASP A 89 -17.19 12.65 24.25
N VAL A 90 -16.00 12.28 24.73
CA VAL A 90 -14.82 12.00 23.89
C VAL A 90 -14.40 10.55 24.08
N ILE A 91 -14.69 9.73 23.09
CA ILE A 91 -14.59 8.27 23.17
C ILE A 91 -13.46 7.82 22.23
N GLU A 92 -12.39 7.27 22.79
CA GLU A 92 -11.29 6.66 22.05
C GLU A 92 -11.50 5.14 21.97
N ILE A 93 -11.53 4.60 20.75
CA ILE A 93 -11.73 3.19 20.45
C ILE A 93 -10.54 2.71 19.65
N ASP A 94 -9.91 1.64 20.10
CA ASP A 94 -8.92 0.92 19.31
C ASP A 94 -9.63 -0.15 18.47
N ALA A 95 -9.63 0.02 17.15
CA ALA A 95 -10.28 -0.90 16.22
C ALA A 95 -9.59 -2.27 16.18
N ALA A 96 -8.31 -2.39 16.60
CA ALA A 96 -7.66 -3.69 16.67
C ALA A 96 -8.28 -4.61 17.73
N SER A 97 -8.77 -4.04 18.83
CA SER A 97 -9.45 -4.77 19.90
C SER A 97 -10.98 -4.77 19.78
N ASN A 98 -11.55 -3.87 18.97
CA ASN A 98 -12.99 -3.69 18.79
C ASN A 98 -13.38 -3.76 17.29
N ASN A 99 -12.95 -4.82 16.59
CA ASN A 99 -13.10 -4.96 15.13
C ASN A 99 -14.45 -5.53 14.66
N GLY A 100 -15.28 -5.98 15.61
CA GLY A 100 -16.55 -6.63 15.33
C GLY A 100 -17.66 -5.67 14.89
N VAL A 101 -18.69 -6.24 14.28
CA VAL A 101 -19.83 -5.47 13.74
C VAL A 101 -20.73 -4.95 14.85
N GLU A 102 -20.90 -5.71 15.94
CA GLU A 102 -21.81 -5.35 17.02
C GLU A 102 -21.28 -4.16 17.83
N GLU A 103 -19.98 -4.12 18.12
CA GLU A 103 -19.33 -3.01 18.83
C GLU A 103 -19.54 -1.69 18.07
N ILE A 104 -19.37 -1.71 16.75
CA ILE A 104 -19.59 -0.55 15.90
C ILE A 104 -21.08 -0.17 15.81
N ARG A 105 -22.00 -1.14 15.82
CA ARG A 105 -23.44 -0.84 15.87
C ARG A 105 -23.82 -0.17 17.19
N ASP A 106 -23.26 -0.63 18.30
CA ASP A 106 -23.46 0.00 19.62
C ASP A 106 -22.95 1.44 19.63
N ILE A 107 -21.79 1.69 19.03
CA ILE A 107 -21.23 3.04 18.88
C ILE A 107 -22.18 3.92 18.05
N ARG A 108 -22.65 3.42 16.90
CA ARG A 108 -23.62 4.13 16.06
C ARG A 108 -24.90 4.46 16.84
N ASP A 109 -25.44 3.51 17.59
CA ASP A 109 -26.69 3.71 18.31
C ASP A 109 -26.51 4.71 19.47
N LYS A 110 -25.36 4.68 20.15
CA LYS A 110 -24.97 5.67 21.15
C LYS A 110 -24.66 7.06 20.56
N ALA A 111 -24.27 7.13 19.29
CA ALA A 111 -24.00 8.39 18.58
C ALA A 111 -25.28 9.18 18.27
N LYS A 112 -26.46 8.55 18.30
CA LYS A 112 -27.75 9.25 18.10
C LYS A 112 -28.11 10.20 19.25
N TYR A 113 -27.53 9.98 20.43
CA TYR A 113 -27.81 10.81 21.61
C TYR A 113 -26.91 12.04 21.62
N ALA A 114 -27.49 13.17 22.01
CA ALA A 114 -26.78 14.43 22.16
C ALA A 114 -25.62 14.32 23.18
N PRO A 115 -24.58 15.16 23.07
CA PRO A 115 -23.53 15.27 24.08
C PRO A 115 -24.12 15.61 25.47
N THR A 116 -23.45 15.18 26.53
CA THR A 116 -23.93 15.38 27.91
C THR A 116 -23.35 16.64 28.57
N GLN A 117 -22.05 16.87 28.36
CA GLN A 117 -21.27 17.94 28.99
C GLN A 117 -20.54 18.80 27.98
N ALA A 118 -20.15 18.25 26.83
CA ALA A 118 -19.42 18.95 25.77
C ALA A 118 -20.36 19.51 24.68
N ASP A 119 -19.86 20.41 23.84
CA ASP A 119 -20.61 20.90 22.68
C ASP A 119 -20.71 19.84 21.58
N TYR A 120 -19.66 19.04 21.42
CA TYR A 120 -19.54 17.97 20.44
C TYR A 120 -19.17 16.64 21.09
N LYS A 121 -19.83 15.57 20.62
CA LYS A 121 -19.48 14.20 20.95
C LYS A 121 -18.51 13.66 19.90
N VAL A 122 -17.29 13.33 20.32
CA VAL A 122 -16.19 12.97 19.43
C VAL A 122 -15.85 11.49 19.58
N TYR A 123 -15.91 10.74 18.48
CA TYR A 123 -15.45 9.35 18.40
C TYR A 123 -14.10 9.30 17.69
N ILE A 124 -13.05 8.91 18.40
CA ILE A 124 -11.72 8.67 17.85
C ILE A 124 -11.57 7.17 17.66
N ILE A 125 -11.53 6.70 16.42
CA ILE A 125 -11.34 5.28 16.08
C ILE A 125 -9.92 5.11 15.55
N ASP A 126 -9.02 4.60 16.39
CA ASP A 126 -7.62 4.34 16.03
C ASP A 126 -7.47 3.00 15.31
N GLU A 127 -6.46 2.92 14.44
CA GLU A 127 -6.20 1.81 13.52
C GLU A 127 -7.45 1.26 12.81
N VAL A 128 -8.29 2.17 12.29
CA VAL A 128 -9.60 1.85 11.69
C VAL A 128 -9.55 0.83 10.55
N HIS A 129 -8.38 0.64 9.91
CA HIS A 129 -8.17 -0.40 8.90
C HIS A 129 -8.30 -1.83 9.44
N MET A 130 -8.26 -2.01 10.76
CA MET A 130 -8.47 -3.28 11.45
C MET A 130 -9.94 -3.66 11.60
N LEU A 131 -10.88 -2.76 11.28
CA LEU A 131 -12.32 -3.07 11.29
C LEU A 131 -12.68 -4.14 10.25
N SER A 132 -13.61 -5.02 10.62
CA SER A 132 -14.20 -5.96 9.67
C SER A 132 -15.00 -5.24 8.58
N THR A 133 -15.20 -5.89 7.43
CA THR A 133 -16.01 -5.33 6.34
C THR A 133 -17.45 -5.04 6.76
N GLY A 134 -18.04 -5.91 7.61
CA GLY A 134 -19.35 -5.68 8.19
C GLY A 134 -19.40 -4.45 9.11
N ALA A 135 -18.33 -4.20 9.86
CA ALA A 135 -18.19 -3.04 10.74
C ALA A 135 -18.10 -1.73 9.93
N PHE A 136 -17.32 -1.70 8.85
CA PHE A 136 -17.30 -0.56 7.92
C PHE A 136 -18.70 -0.25 7.36
N ASN A 137 -19.44 -1.27 6.94
CA ASN A 137 -20.81 -1.10 6.43
C ASN A 137 -21.77 -0.56 7.51
N ALA A 138 -21.56 -0.94 8.77
CA ALA A 138 -22.37 -0.42 9.88
C ALA A 138 -22.13 1.08 10.13
N LEU A 139 -20.91 1.58 9.89
CA LEU A 139 -20.54 3.01 9.97
C LEU A 139 -21.09 3.84 8.82
N LEU A 140 -21.25 3.26 7.62
CA LEU A 140 -21.64 4.01 6.41
C LEU A 140 -22.92 4.82 6.62
N LYS A 141 -23.94 4.23 7.23
CA LYS A 141 -25.22 4.92 7.47
C LYS A 141 -25.03 6.17 8.34
N THR A 142 -24.14 6.11 9.33
CA THR A 142 -23.86 7.23 10.24
C THR A 142 -23.00 8.30 9.58
N LEU A 143 -22.10 7.91 8.68
CA LEU A 143 -21.31 8.88 7.90
C LEU A 143 -22.13 9.54 6.79
N GLU A 144 -23.17 8.89 6.29
CA GLU A 144 -24.11 9.47 5.31
C GLU A 144 -25.12 10.42 5.96
N GLU A 145 -25.66 10.03 7.11
CA GLU A 145 -26.65 10.78 7.88
C GLU A 145 -26.07 11.10 9.27
N PRO A 146 -25.09 12.01 9.37
CA PRO A 146 -24.41 12.29 10.63
C PRO A 146 -25.38 12.94 11.63
N PRO A 147 -25.42 12.46 12.89
CA PRO A 147 -26.15 13.14 13.94
C PRO A 147 -25.57 14.55 14.16
N ALA A 148 -26.44 15.50 14.53
CA ALA A 148 -25.99 16.83 14.90
C ALA A 148 -25.00 16.75 16.09
N ASN A 149 -23.94 17.57 16.03
CA ASN A 149 -22.91 17.68 17.07
C ASN A 149 -22.12 16.39 17.35
N VAL A 150 -22.03 15.49 16.36
CA VAL A 150 -21.15 14.30 16.43
C VAL A 150 -20.02 14.43 15.43
N ILE A 151 -18.81 14.11 15.87
CA ILE A 151 -17.60 14.12 15.05
C ILE A 151 -16.94 12.75 15.11
N PHE A 152 -16.69 12.16 13.94
CA PHE A 152 -15.87 10.95 13.80
C PHE A 152 -14.45 11.32 13.37
N ILE A 153 -13.44 10.82 14.08
CA ILE A 153 -12.04 10.92 13.69
C ILE A 153 -11.51 9.50 13.52
N LEU A 154 -11.30 9.11 12.28
CA LEU A 154 -10.76 7.80 11.91
C LEU A 154 -9.26 7.95 11.74
N ALA A 155 -8.45 7.19 12.47
CA ALA A 155 -7.00 7.18 12.29
C ALA A 155 -6.54 5.84 11.70
N THR A 156 -5.59 5.88 10.75
CA THR A 156 -5.06 4.67 10.12
C THR A 156 -3.61 4.81 9.71
N THR A 157 -2.86 3.72 9.87
CA THR A 157 -1.54 3.53 9.26
C THR A 157 -1.60 3.01 7.82
N GLU A 158 -2.70 2.38 7.42
CA GLU A 158 -2.87 1.74 6.12
C GLU A 158 -4.10 2.31 5.38
N PRO A 159 -3.98 3.49 4.73
CA PRO A 159 -5.12 4.13 4.06
C PRO A 159 -5.68 3.34 2.88
N HIS A 160 -4.85 2.49 2.25
CA HIS A 160 -5.25 1.66 1.11
C HIS A 160 -6.21 0.52 1.49
N LYS A 161 -6.27 0.14 2.77
CA LYS A 161 -7.23 -0.84 3.29
C LYS A 161 -8.61 -0.24 3.58
N ILE A 162 -8.72 1.09 3.57
CA ILE A 162 -9.99 1.77 3.85
C ILE A 162 -10.86 1.76 2.58
N PRO A 163 -12.13 1.32 2.66
CA PRO A 163 -13.03 1.34 1.52
C PRO A 163 -13.20 2.74 0.94
N LEU A 164 -13.22 2.86 -0.39
CA LEU A 164 -13.45 4.13 -1.09
C LEU A 164 -14.78 4.80 -0.69
N THR A 165 -15.77 3.99 -0.30
CA THR A 165 -17.08 4.46 0.20
C THR A 165 -16.96 5.26 1.49
N ILE A 166 -15.98 4.95 2.34
CA ILE A 166 -15.68 5.73 3.55
C ILE A 166 -14.87 6.96 3.17
N ILE A 167 -13.82 6.80 2.35
CA ILE A 167 -12.93 7.90 1.94
C ILE A 167 -13.72 9.05 1.29
N SER A 168 -14.76 8.75 0.51
CA SER A 168 -15.59 9.77 -0.14
C SER A 168 -16.48 10.59 0.80
N ARG A 169 -16.62 10.18 2.07
CA ARG A 169 -17.52 10.80 3.08
C ARG A 169 -16.75 11.46 4.23
N VAL A 170 -15.43 11.44 4.19
CA VAL A 170 -14.56 11.96 5.26
C VAL A 170 -13.62 13.01 4.72
N GLN A 171 -13.25 13.98 5.55
CA GLN A 171 -12.17 14.91 5.22
C GLN A 171 -10.83 14.25 5.52
N ARG A 172 -10.04 13.96 4.47
CA ARG A 172 -8.76 13.27 4.59
C ARG A 172 -7.61 14.23 4.91
N PHE A 173 -6.80 13.85 5.90
CA PHE A 173 -5.56 14.51 6.30
C PHE A 173 -4.42 13.49 6.27
N ASP A 174 -3.41 13.74 5.45
CA ASP A 174 -2.24 12.89 5.31
C ASP A 174 -1.10 13.40 6.20
N PHE A 175 -0.77 12.62 7.22
CA PHE A 175 0.37 12.81 8.11
C PHE A 175 1.62 12.23 7.47
N ARG A 176 2.66 13.06 7.34
CA ARG A 176 3.91 12.66 6.70
C ARG A 176 4.91 12.12 7.72
N ARG A 177 5.94 11.40 7.26
CA ARG A 177 7.07 11.03 8.13
C ARG A 177 7.72 12.31 8.67
N ILE A 178 8.04 12.30 9.96
CA ILE A 178 8.71 13.42 10.62
C ILE A 178 10.16 13.44 10.14
N SER A 179 10.70 14.62 9.84
CA SER A 179 12.09 14.72 9.40
C SER A 179 13.04 14.35 10.55
N PRO A 180 14.22 13.77 10.26
CA PRO A 180 15.23 13.52 11.29
C PRO A 180 15.61 14.77 12.07
N GLN A 181 15.67 15.94 11.41
CA GLN A 181 15.94 17.22 12.04
C GLN A 181 14.86 17.61 13.06
N ASP A 182 13.59 17.44 12.70
CA ASP A 182 12.48 17.76 13.59
C ASP A 182 12.44 16.83 14.81
N ALA A 183 12.72 15.54 14.60
CA ALA A 183 12.85 14.57 15.69
C ALA A 183 14.02 14.91 16.63
N PHE A 184 15.19 15.27 16.07
CA PHE A 184 16.35 15.75 16.82
C PHE A 184 15.99 16.98 17.67
N ASN A 185 15.41 18.02 17.07
CA ASN A 185 15.02 19.25 17.75
C ASN A 185 14.04 18.96 18.90
N ARG A 186 13.10 18.04 18.69
CA ARG A 186 12.14 17.64 19.72
C ARG A 186 12.79 16.89 20.88
N MET A 187 13.70 15.94 20.59
CA MET A 187 14.43 15.23 21.64
C MET A 187 15.33 16.18 22.44
N LYS A 188 16.04 17.07 21.75
CA LYS A 188 16.86 18.13 22.36
C LYS A 188 16.03 18.99 23.33
N PHE A 189 14.89 19.50 22.87
CA PHE A 189 13.96 20.26 23.72
C PHE A 189 13.54 19.49 24.99
N ILE A 190 13.25 18.19 24.86
CA ILE A 190 12.82 17.36 26.01
C ILE A 190 13.98 17.16 27.00
N LEU A 191 15.19 16.89 26.51
CA LEU A 191 16.36 16.67 27.35
C LEU A 191 16.80 17.94 28.06
N ASP A 192 16.77 19.08 27.37
CA ASP A 192 17.04 20.40 27.94
C ASP A 192 16.06 20.74 29.07
N GLN A 193 14.75 20.49 28.85
CA GLN A 193 13.72 20.70 29.89
C GLN A 193 13.91 19.78 31.11
N LYS A 194 14.42 18.56 30.89
CA LYS A 194 14.74 17.62 31.98
C LYS A 194 16.14 17.83 32.58
N GLN A 195 16.92 18.78 32.06
CA GLN A 195 18.31 19.06 32.47
C GLN A 195 19.21 17.82 32.42
N LEU A 196 19.07 17.01 31.36
CA LEU A 196 19.88 15.81 31.15
C LEU A 196 21.03 16.09 30.19
N GLN A 197 22.19 15.47 30.40
CA GLN A 197 23.32 15.59 29.50
C GLN A 197 23.18 14.64 28.32
N TYR A 198 23.53 15.12 27.12
CA TYR A 198 23.47 14.34 25.89
C TYR A 198 24.58 14.71 24.90
N ASP A 199 24.96 13.73 24.09
CA ASP A 199 25.73 13.91 22.87
C ASP A 199 24.76 14.13 21.69
N GLU A 200 24.96 15.21 20.93
CA GLU A 200 24.14 15.51 19.74
C GLU A 200 24.23 14.39 18.68
N LYS A 201 25.38 13.72 18.56
CA LYS A 201 25.54 12.58 17.64
C LYS A 201 24.64 11.42 18.02
N ALA A 202 24.44 11.19 19.32
CA ALA A 202 23.54 10.14 19.81
C ALA A 202 22.09 10.42 19.41
N LEU A 203 21.65 11.69 19.49
CA LEU A 203 20.31 12.08 19.07
C LEU A 203 20.08 11.89 17.57
N TRP A 204 21.09 12.16 16.74
CA TRP A 204 21.01 11.87 15.31
C TRP A 204 20.87 10.38 15.00
N VAL A 205 21.62 9.53 15.71
CA VAL A 205 21.48 8.07 15.58
C VAL A 205 20.04 7.65 15.92
N ILE A 206 19.48 8.15 17.01
CA ILE A 206 18.11 7.85 17.43
C ILE A 206 17.08 8.39 16.41
N ALA A 207 17.25 9.62 15.94
CA ALA A 207 16.33 10.26 14.99
C ALA A 207 16.26 9.48 13.66
N ASN A 208 17.41 9.05 13.16
CA ASN A 208 17.50 8.23 11.95
C ASN A 208 16.91 6.82 12.18
N ALA A 209 17.21 6.20 13.32
CA ALA A 209 16.70 4.87 13.65
C ALA A 209 15.18 4.82 13.81
N ALA A 210 14.54 5.94 14.15
CA ALA A 210 13.10 6.04 14.33
C ALA A 210 12.28 6.15 13.04
N GLU A 211 12.95 6.28 11.87
CA GLU A 211 12.32 6.28 10.54
C GLU A 211 11.12 7.24 10.38
N GLY A 212 11.18 8.38 11.08
CA GLY A 212 10.14 9.42 11.03
C GLY A 212 8.93 9.21 11.95
N GLY A 213 9.01 8.27 12.90
CA GLY A 213 8.05 8.12 14.00
C GLY A 213 8.55 8.74 15.31
N MET A 214 7.94 9.84 15.76
CA MET A 214 8.36 10.50 17.01
C MET A 214 8.15 9.62 18.25
N ARG A 215 7.10 8.80 18.25
CA ARG A 215 6.85 7.82 19.33
C ARG A 215 8.01 6.84 19.47
N ASP A 216 8.53 6.36 18.35
CA ASP A 216 9.59 5.37 18.33
C ASP A 216 10.93 6.04 18.70
N ALA A 217 11.21 7.26 18.22
CA ALA A 217 12.35 8.08 18.65
C ALA A 217 12.38 8.29 20.18
N LEU A 218 11.25 8.69 20.78
CA LEU A 218 11.17 8.87 22.22
C LEU A 218 11.25 7.56 23.00
N SER A 219 10.83 6.43 22.41
CA SER A 219 10.93 5.12 23.05
C SER A 219 12.39 4.65 23.08
N ILE A 220 13.12 4.83 21.98
CA ILE A 220 14.55 4.54 21.90
C ILE A 220 15.32 5.45 22.86
N LEU A 221 15.01 6.76 22.89
CA LEU A 221 15.64 7.69 23.82
C LEU A 221 15.45 7.27 25.29
N ASP A 222 14.26 6.80 25.65
CA ASP A 222 13.96 6.31 27.00
C ASP A 222 14.77 5.05 27.36
N GLN A 223 14.95 4.15 26.39
CA GLN A 223 15.79 2.97 26.54
C GLN A 223 17.26 3.35 26.75
N VAL A 224 17.78 4.30 25.97
CA VAL A 224 19.15 4.81 26.15
C VAL A 224 19.32 5.43 27.53
N LEU A 225 18.42 6.31 27.96
CA LEU A 225 18.48 6.92 29.29
C LEU A 225 18.45 5.89 30.44
N SER A 226 17.71 4.80 30.25
CA SER A 226 17.64 3.69 31.21
C SER A 226 18.91 2.87 31.27
N PHE A 227 19.71 2.86 30.19
CA PHE A 227 20.94 2.10 30.08
C PHE A 227 22.14 2.83 30.69
N SER A 228 22.20 4.16 30.56
CA SER A 228 23.38 4.98 30.86
C SER A 228 23.17 6.01 31.98
N ASP A 229 22.46 5.61 33.05
CA ASP A 229 22.25 6.42 34.27
C ASP A 229 21.84 7.88 34.00
N ASN A 230 20.86 8.09 33.11
CA ASN A 230 20.35 9.40 32.67
C ASN A 230 21.31 10.29 31.85
N GLN A 231 22.35 9.72 31.24
CA GLN A 231 23.14 10.40 30.21
C GLN A 231 22.87 9.78 28.84
N VAL A 232 22.90 10.57 27.77
CA VAL A 232 22.70 10.05 26.40
C VAL A 232 24.03 10.09 25.67
N GLU A 233 24.76 8.97 25.67
CA GLU A 233 26.03 8.86 24.95
C GLU A 233 25.86 8.14 23.60
N LEU A 234 26.77 8.44 22.66
CA LEU A 234 26.76 7.84 21.32
C LEU A 234 26.89 6.30 21.35
N LYS A 235 27.75 5.77 22.23
CA LYS A 235 27.99 4.33 22.35
C LYS A 235 26.72 3.57 22.75
N ASP A 236 25.91 4.16 23.63
CA ASP A 236 24.71 3.54 24.19
C ASP A 236 23.56 3.64 23.19
N ALA A 237 23.44 4.76 22.48
CA ALA A 237 22.50 4.91 21.37
C ALA A 237 22.74 3.87 20.27
N LEU A 238 23.99 3.64 19.87
CA LEU A 238 24.34 2.63 18.86
C LEU A 238 24.05 1.20 19.32
N LEU A 239 24.27 0.91 20.59
CA LEU A 239 23.97 -0.40 21.18
C LEU A 239 22.46 -0.66 21.21
N VAL A 240 21.67 0.31 21.67
CA VAL A 240 20.20 0.21 21.79
C VAL A 240 19.52 0.13 20.42
N THR A 241 19.97 0.90 19.43
CA THR A 241 19.40 0.84 18.08
C THR A 241 19.88 -0.37 17.28
N GLY A 242 20.86 -1.12 17.80
CA GLY A 242 21.54 -2.19 17.06
C GLY A 242 22.31 -1.68 15.83
N SER A 243 22.47 -0.37 15.68
CA SER A 243 23.07 0.24 14.49
C SER A 243 24.56 -0.04 14.43
N VAL A 244 25.05 -0.29 13.22
CA VAL A 244 26.48 -0.45 13.00
C VAL A 244 27.17 0.91 13.09
N THR A 245 28.31 0.97 13.79
CA THR A 245 29.14 2.17 13.79
C THR A 245 29.51 2.50 12.36
N LYS A 246 29.28 3.75 11.93
CA LYS A 246 29.60 4.20 10.57
C LYS A 246 31.08 3.99 10.22
N GLN A 247 31.98 3.97 11.21
CA GLN A 247 33.38 3.59 11.04
C GLN A 247 33.60 2.11 10.66
N LEU A 248 32.80 1.19 11.24
CA LEU A 248 32.83 -0.23 10.83
C LEU A 248 32.23 -0.42 9.44
N LEU A 249 31.14 0.30 9.11
CA LEU A 249 30.58 0.31 7.75
C LEU A 249 31.58 0.87 6.72
N LYS A 250 32.29 1.95 7.07
CA LYS A 250 33.40 2.50 6.26
C LYS A 250 34.49 1.45 6.04
N LYS A 251 34.98 0.82 7.11
CA LYS A 251 35.99 -0.26 7.05
C LYS A 251 35.53 -1.40 6.13
N TYR A 252 34.30 -1.89 6.33
CA TYR A 252 33.71 -2.95 5.52
C TYR A 252 33.59 -2.55 4.05
N PHE A 253 33.02 -1.38 3.77
CA PHE A 253 32.85 -0.85 2.41
C PHE A 253 34.18 -0.72 1.67
N LEU A 254 35.21 -0.14 2.31
CA LEU A 254 36.54 0.00 1.69
C LEU A 254 37.20 -1.36 1.40
N GLN A 255 37.00 -2.35 2.28
CA GLN A 255 37.49 -3.71 2.05
C GLN A 255 36.78 -4.38 0.87
N VAL A 256 35.46 -4.23 0.78
CA VAL A 256 34.64 -4.75 -0.32
C VAL A 256 35.02 -4.07 -1.64
N ALA A 257 35.10 -2.74 -1.68
CA ALA A 257 35.49 -1.98 -2.86
C ALA A 257 36.91 -2.32 -3.34
N ALA A 258 37.83 -2.63 -2.41
CA ALA A 258 39.18 -3.10 -2.75
C ALA A 258 39.25 -4.59 -3.16
N GLY A 259 38.13 -5.32 -3.17
CA GLY A 259 38.06 -6.74 -3.49
C GLY A 259 38.68 -7.67 -2.44
N LYS A 260 38.83 -7.20 -1.19
CA LYS A 260 39.45 -7.95 -0.09
C LYS A 260 38.40 -8.76 0.69
N SER A 261 37.80 -9.75 0.03
CA SER A 261 36.70 -10.54 0.58
C SER A 261 36.98 -11.17 1.95
N ALA A 262 38.18 -11.73 2.17
CA ALA A 262 38.55 -12.35 3.46
C ALA A 262 38.56 -11.33 4.62
N GLN A 263 39.04 -10.11 4.37
CA GLN A 263 39.03 -9.05 5.38
C GLN A 263 37.62 -8.53 5.62
N ALA A 264 36.82 -8.40 4.56
CA ALA A 264 35.42 -7.99 4.65
C ALA A 264 34.58 -9.00 5.45
N LEU A 265 34.78 -10.31 5.23
CA LEU A 265 34.12 -11.37 5.99
C LEU A 265 34.49 -11.32 7.48
N THR A 266 35.75 -11.04 7.80
CA THR A 266 36.18 -10.88 9.20
C THR A 266 35.50 -9.67 9.85
N THR A 267 35.46 -8.52 9.16
CA THR A 267 34.78 -7.32 9.65
C THR A 267 33.26 -7.53 9.79
N MET A 268 32.64 -8.29 8.86
CA MET A 268 31.23 -8.68 8.98
C MET A 268 31.01 -9.54 10.22
N GLY A 269 31.88 -10.52 10.49
CA GLY A 269 31.84 -11.30 11.73
C GLY A 269 31.95 -10.42 12.97
N GLU A 270 32.91 -9.50 13.00
CA GLU A 270 33.07 -8.51 14.10
C GLU A 270 31.79 -7.67 14.33
N ILE A 271 31.03 -7.37 13.27
CA ILE A 271 29.77 -6.61 13.35
C ILE A 271 28.65 -7.47 13.95
N LEU A 272 28.51 -8.71 13.49
CA LEU A 272 27.47 -9.64 13.98
C LEU A 272 27.75 -10.09 15.41
N ASP A 273 29.02 -10.34 15.77
CA ASP A 273 29.45 -10.71 17.12
C ASP A 273 29.16 -9.63 18.18
N GLN A 274 28.99 -8.36 17.77
CA GLN A 274 28.54 -7.28 18.64
C GLN A 274 27.03 -7.34 18.95
N GLY A 275 26.34 -8.42 18.57
CA GLY A 275 24.92 -8.63 18.80
C GLY A 275 24.03 -7.84 17.84
N LYS A 276 24.56 -7.45 16.67
CA LYS A 276 23.82 -6.66 15.68
C LYS A 276 23.04 -7.56 14.74
N ASP A 277 21.80 -7.17 14.46
CA ASP A 277 20.91 -7.91 13.58
C ASP A 277 21.37 -7.84 12.11
N GLY A 278 21.36 -8.98 11.43
CA GLY A 278 21.81 -9.11 10.05
C GLY A 278 20.97 -8.31 9.04
N GLN A 279 19.66 -8.19 9.25
CA GLN A 279 18.79 -7.35 8.41
C GLN A 279 19.11 -5.88 8.64
N ARG A 280 19.32 -5.48 9.91
CA ARG A 280 19.69 -4.10 10.24
C ARG A 280 21.04 -3.71 9.65
N PHE A 281 22.01 -4.63 9.62
CA PHE A 281 23.28 -4.41 8.93
C PHE A 281 23.10 -4.12 7.43
N ILE A 282 22.24 -4.87 6.73
CA ILE A 282 21.93 -4.61 5.32
C ILE A 282 21.28 -3.24 5.13
N GLU A 283 20.29 -2.88 5.97
CA GLU A 283 19.64 -1.57 5.92
C GLU A 283 20.62 -0.43 6.13
N ASP A 284 21.47 -0.55 7.15
CA ASP A 284 22.52 0.42 7.47
C ASP A 284 23.53 0.56 6.31
N LEU A 285 23.87 -0.55 5.65
CA LEU A 285 24.77 -0.58 4.50
C LEU A 285 24.14 0.04 3.24
N ILE A 286 22.87 -0.26 2.95
CA ILE A 286 22.12 0.38 1.85
C ILE A 286 22.05 1.89 2.09
N SER A 287 21.69 2.32 3.31
CA SER A 287 21.65 3.74 3.65
C SER A 287 23.03 4.37 3.50
N PHE A 288 24.09 3.70 3.97
CA PHE A 288 25.46 4.19 3.85
C PHE A 288 25.90 4.35 2.39
N ILE A 289 25.66 3.37 1.53
CA ILE A 289 26.01 3.43 0.10
C ILE A 289 25.20 4.50 -0.63
N ARG A 290 23.91 4.64 -0.29
CA ARG A 290 23.08 5.75 -0.79
C ARG A 290 23.67 7.10 -0.40
N ASP A 291 24.10 7.26 0.85
CA ASP A 291 24.68 8.53 1.31
C ASP A 291 26.00 8.84 0.56
N VAL A 292 26.83 7.84 0.29
CA VAL A 292 28.04 8.00 -0.56
C VAL A 292 27.67 8.43 -1.99
N LEU A 293 26.66 7.79 -2.58
CA LEU A 293 26.18 8.11 -3.94
C LEU A 293 25.60 9.53 -4.02
N LEU A 294 24.82 9.94 -3.02
CA LEU A 294 24.27 11.30 -2.94
C LEU A 294 25.37 12.34 -2.80
N TYR A 295 26.38 12.09 -1.97
CA TYR A 295 27.52 12.99 -1.81
C TYR A 295 28.37 13.08 -3.10
N GLN A 296 28.48 12.01 -3.88
CA GLN A 296 29.16 12.01 -5.19
C GLN A 296 28.45 12.91 -6.22
N GLU A 297 27.11 12.88 -6.26
CA GLU A 297 26.32 13.66 -7.21
C GLU A 297 26.11 15.11 -6.76
N SER A 298 25.85 15.32 -5.47
CA SER A 298 25.63 16.64 -4.89
C SER A 298 25.94 16.66 -3.38
N PRO A 299 27.11 17.19 -2.98
CA PRO A 299 27.48 17.35 -1.57
C PRO A 299 26.50 18.20 -0.75
N GLU A 300 25.76 19.11 -1.40
CA GLU A 300 24.81 20.01 -0.74
C GLU A 300 23.52 19.32 -0.25
N LEU A 301 23.19 18.14 -0.79
CA LEU A 301 21.98 17.39 -0.41
C LEU A 301 22.14 16.62 0.90
N LEU A 302 23.35 16.60 1.48
CA LEU A 302 23.69 15.76 2.62
C LEU A 302 24.14 16.60 3.81
N HIS A 303 23.42 16.45 4.93
CA HIS A 303 23.90 16.93 6.21
C HIS A 303 24.97 15.96 6.73
N VAL A 304 26.24 16.22 6.39
CA VAL A 304 27.38 15.36 6.76
C VAL A 304 27.42 15.09 8.27
N GLU A 305 27.09 16.08 9.09
CA GLU A 305 26.99 15.97 10.56
C GLU A 305 25.95 14.93 11.01
N ALA A 306 24.84 14.80 10.29
CA ALA A 306 23.78 13.83 10.57
C ALA A 306 24.19 12.37 10.26
N THR A 307 25.27 12.18 9.49
CA THR A 307 25.77 10.85 9.12
C THR A 307 26.80 10.30 10.10
N GLY A 308 27.38 11.13 10.96
CA GLY A 308 28.42 10.74 11.91
C GLY A 308 29.82 10.49 11.29
N LEU A 309 30.02 10.83 10.02
CA LEU A 309 31.29 10.77 9.29
C LEU A 309 31.82 12.19 9.01
N THR A 310 33.12 12.31 8.73
CA THR A 310 33.71 13.59 8.29
C THR A 310 33.62 13.74 6.78
N THR A 311 33.77 14.96 6.27
CA THR A 311 33.92 15.20 4.81
C THR A 311 35.11 14.45 4.23
N GLU A 312 36.20 14.31 5.00
CA GLU A 312 37.39 13.53 4.60
C GLU A 312 37.08 12.04 4.44
N ASP A 313 36.21 11.49 5.29
CA ASP A 313 35.75 10.10 5.17
C ASP A 313 34.99 9.90 3.85
N PHE A 314 34.11 10.84 3.49
CA PHE A 314 33.37 10.79 2.22
C PHE A 314 34.27 10.94 0.99
N ASP A 315 35.28 11.80 1.06
CA ASP A 315 36.26 11.96 -0.03
C ASP A 315 37.08 10.68 -0.27
N GLU A 316 37.33 9.88 0.77
CA GLU A 316 37.93 8.55 0.65
C GLU A 316 36.95 7.54 0.02
N LEU A 317 35.68 7.59 0.42
CA LEU A 317 34.64 6.66 -0.05
C LEU A 317 34.32 6.82 -1.54
N ILE A 318 34.20 8.06 -2.05
CA ILE A 318 33.94 8.31 -3.48
C ILE A 318 35.11 7.83 -4.36
N LYS A 319 36.34 7.88 -3.85
CA LYS A 319 37.51 7.38 -4.60
C LYS A 319 37.56 5.86 -4.69
N ALA A 320 36.90 5.17 -3.76
CA ALA A 320 36.95 3.72 -3.67
C ALA A 320 35.98 3.02 -4.65
N ALA A 321 34.86 3.65 -5.01
CA ALA A 321 33.87 3.08 -5.93
C ALA A 321 33.23 4.16 -6.82
N ASP A 322 32.96 3.82 -8.08
CA ASP A 322 32.21 4.68 -9.00
C ASP A 322 30.69 4.49 -8.83
N ALA A 323 29.90 5.43 -9.36
CA ALA A 323 28.44 5.40 -9.23
C ALA A 323 27.84 4.09 -9.77
N GLN A 324 28.38 3.53 -10.86
CA GLN A 324 27.90 2.27 -11.44
C GLN A 324 28.09 1.09 -10.48
N THR A 325 29.23 1.02 -9.79
CA THR A 325 29.48 0.00 -8.77
C THR A 325 28.57 0.22 -7.56
N LEU A 326 28.35 1.46 -7.11
CA LEU A 326 27.43 1.76 -6.01
C LEU A 326 25.99 1.29 -6.33
N TYR A 327 25.50 1.50 -7.56
CA TYR A 327 24.21 0.98 -8.00
C TYR A 327 24.16 -0.56 -7.96
N SER A 328 25.18 -1.25 -8.49
CA SER A 328 25.19 -2.72 -8.46
C SER A 328 25.26 -3.29 -7.05
N MET A 329 25.96 -2.60 -6.14
CA MET A 329 25.99 -2.96 -4.72
C MET A 329 24.60 -2.84 -4.09
N ILE A 330 23.87 -1.74 -4.34
CA ILE A 330 22.51 -1.55 -3.84
C ILE A 330 21.56 -2.63 -4.37
N ASP A 331 21.61 -2.94 -5.66
CA ASP A 331 20.77 -3.98 -6.26
C ASP A 331 21.03 -5.34 -5.61
N THR A 332 22.31 -5.68 -5.40
CA THR A 332 22.70 -6.95 -4.77
C THR A 332 22.27 -7.01 -3.30
N LEU A 333 22.31 -5.88 -2.59
CA LEU A 333 21.84 -5.78 -1.21
C LEU A 333 20.33 -5.96 -1.12
N ASN A 334 19.56 -5.36 -2.04
CA ASN A 334 18.11 -5.50 -2.10
C ASN A 334 17.70 -6.95 -2.39
N ASP A 335 18.35 -7.61 -3.36
CA ASP A 335 18.10 -9.02 -3.69
C ASP A 335 18.28 -9.92 -2.46
N ILE A 336 19.41 -9.77 -1.75
CA ILE A 336 19.70 -10.57 -0.56
C ILE A 336 18.77 -10.20 0.60
N GLN A 337 18.38 -8.93 0.74
CA GLN A 337 17.42 -8.50 1.76
C GLN A 337 16.06 -9.22 1.60
N GLU A 338 15.60 -9.41 0.37
CA GLU A 338 14.37 -10.16 0.10
C GLU A 338 14.52 -11.65 0.42
N GLU A 339 15.64 -12.28 0.02
CA GLU A 339 15.91 -13.69 0.32
C GLU A 339 16.03 -13.95 1.82
N MET A 340 16.61 -13.00 2.57
CA MET A 340 16.75 -13.08 4.02
C MET A 340 15.42 -13.04 4.79
N ARG A 341 14.32 -12.63 4.18
CA ARG A 341 13.00 -12.64 4.85
C ARG A 341 12.45 -14.04 5.09
N PHE A 342 12.94 -15.04 4.36
CA PHE A 342 12.41 -16.41 4.37
C PHE A 342 13.41 -17.47 4.85
N THR A 343 14.62 -17.07 5.23
CA THR A 343 15.69 -17.98 5.63
C THR A 343 15.71 -18.27 7.13
N THR A 344 16.18 -19.46 7.50
CA THR A 344 16.51 -19.84 8.88
C THR A 344 17.99 -19.62 9.24
N HIS A 345 18.82 -19.30 8.25
CA HIS A 345 20.26 -19.07 8.43
C HIS A 345 20.70 -17.77 7.75
N PRO A 346 20.44 -16.60 8.38
CA PRO A 346 20.84 -15.28 7.88
C PRO A 346 22.34 -15.13 7.58
N ASP A 347 23.19 -15.73 8.42
CA ASP A 347 24.65 -15.55 8.36
C ASP A 347 25.24 -16.03 7.03
N VAL A 348 24.74 -17.14 6.49
CA VAL A 348 25.18 -17.69 5.20
C VAL A 348 24.90 -16.70 4.05
N TYR A 349 23.75 -16.05 4.07
CA TYR A 349 23.38 -15.06 3.05
C TYR A 349 24.27 -13.81 3.16
N LEU A 350 24.65 -13.40 4.37
CA LEU A 350 25.57 -12.28 4.59
C LEU A 350 27.00 -12.61 4.14
N GLU A 351 27.48 -13.82 4.37
CA GLU A 351 28.78 -14.28 3.89
C GLU A 351 28.83 -14.29 2.36
N VAL A 352 27.81 -14.88 1.73
CA VAL A 352 27.68 -14.93 0.27
C VAL A 352 27.57 -13.52 -0.32
N LEU A 353 26.77 -12.64 0.30
CA LEU A 353 26.66 -11.23 -0.07
C LEU A 353 28.02 -10.54 -0.04
N THR A 354 28.77 -10.70 1.05
CA THR A 354 30.10 -10.08 1.22
C THR A 354 31.06 -10.50 0.12
N VAL A 355 31.06 -11.79 -0.24
CA VAL A 355 31.87 -12.33 -1.33
C VAL A 355 31.40 -11.79 -2.68
N ARG A 356 30.09 -11.76 -2.93
CA ARG A 356 29.49 -11.28 -4.19
C ARG A 356 29.79 -9.81 -4.42
N LEU A 357 29.63 -8.96 -3.40
CA LEU A 357 29.97 -7.53 -3.47
C LEU A 357 31.46 -7.31 -3.75
N SER A 358 32.34 -8.11 -3.13
CA SER A 358 33.80 -7.99 -3.32
C SER A 358 34.27 -8.42 -4.72
N GLN A 359 33.45 -9.17 -5.46
CA GLN A 359 33.76 -9.63 -6.82
C GLN A 359 33.19 -8.71 -7.92
N GLN A 360 32.31 -7.77 -7.56
CA GLN A 360 31.82 -6.74 -8.46
C GLN A 360 32.91 -5.70 -8.72
N LYS A 361 33.84 -6.04 -9.61
CA LYS A 361 34.70 -5.02 -10.19
C LYS A 361 33.87 -4.13 -11.10
N ALA A 362 34.08 -2.81 -10.99
CA ALA A 362 33.81 -1.87 -12.07
C ALA A 362 34.28 -2.49 -13.39
N PRO A 363 33.58 -2.26 -14.52
CA PRO A 363 34.08 -2.68 -15.82
C PRO A 363 35.38 -1.92 -16.08
N THR A 364 36.50 -2.50 -15.64
CA THR A 364 37.80 -2.22 -16.23
C THR A 364 37.56 -2.37 -17.73
N GLN A 365 37.96 -1.35 -18.49
CA GLN A 365 38.20 -1.44 -19.92
C GLN A 365 39.29 -2.51 -20.18
N ALA A 366 39.02 -3.76 -19.79
CA ALA A 366 39.63 -4.91 -20.39
C ALA A 366 39.11 -4.86 -21.81
N ASN A 367 39.99 -4.53 -22.74
CA ASN A 367 39.82 -4.67 -24.18
C ASN A 367 38.98 -5.91 -24.48
N ALA A 368 37.67 -5.75 -24.55
CA ALA A 368 36.81 -6.67 -25.23
C ALA A 368 37.23 -6.50 -26.68
N LYS A 369 38.18 -7.33 -27.12
CA LYS A 369 38.16 -7.84 -28.47
C LYS A 369 36.80 -8.52 -28.61
N VAL A 370 35.76 -7.70 -28.84
CA VAL A 370 34.54 -8.14 -29.48
C VAL A 370 35.07 -8.81 -30.72
N ASP A 371 34.85 -10.11 -30.78
CA ASP A 371 35.38 -10.96 -31.81
C ASP A 371 34.76 -10.47 -33.12
N ASN A 372 35.48 -9.58 -33.82
CA ASN A 372 35.04 -8.97 -35.07
C ASN A 372 34.70 -10.04 -36.10
N GLN A 373 35.15 -11.28 -35.89
CA GLN A 373 34.75 -12.44 -36.67
C GLN A 373 33.27 -12.78 -36.49
N VAL A 374 32.73 -12.78 -35.27
CA VAL A 374 31.32 -13.13 -35.01
C VAL A 374 30.38 -12.05 -35.55
N VAL A 375 30.74 -10.77 -35.40
CA VAL A 375 29.97 -9.65 -35.96
C VAL A 375 29.98 -9.68 -37.49
N ASN A 376 31.12 -10.00 -38.11
CA ASN A 376 31.21 -10.16 -39.56
C ASN A 376 30.45 -11.40 -40.07
N GLN A 377 30.44 -12.50 -39.31
CA GLN A 377 29.69 -13.71 -39.66
C GLN A 377 28.18 -13.45 -39.64
N LEU A 378 27.70 -12.76 -38.61
CA LEU A 378 26.29 -12.35 -38.48
C LEU A 378 25.89 -11.35 -39.57
N GLN A 379 26.78 -10.42 -39.93
CA GLN A 379 26.53 -9.50 -41.06
C GLN A 379 26.45 -10.23 -42.40
N GLN A 380 27.32 -11.22 -42.63
CA GLN A 380 27.26 -12.05 -43.82
C GLN A 380 25.96 -12.85 -43.88
N GLU A 381 25.54 -13.48 -42.78
CA GLU A 381 24.26 -14.22 -42.70
C GLU A 381 23.04 -13.33 -42.98
N VAL A 382 23.04 -12.10 -42.49
CA VAL A 382 21.97 -11.12 -42.77
C VAL A 382 21.91 -10.80 -44.26
N VAL A 383 23.06 -10.64 -44.93
CA VAL A 383 23.12 -10.38 -46.38
C VAL A 383 22.64 -11.60 -47.18
N THR A 384 22.98 -12.83 -46.77
CA THR A 384 22.51 -14.05 -47.44
C THR A 384 20.99 -14.23 -47.30
N LEU A 385 20.46 -13.98 -46.10
CA LEU A 385 19.02 -14.03 -45.83
C LEU A 385 18.24 -12.96 -46.60
N GLN A 386 18.79 -11.74 -46.71
CA GLN A 386 18.19 -10.69 -47.55
C GLN A 386 18.12 -11.08 -49.03
N LYS A 387 19.16 -11.75 -49.55
CA LYS A 387 19.17 -12.26 -50.93
C LYS A 387 18.12 -13.35 -51.16
N GLN A 388 17.97 -14.28 -50.22
CA GLN A 388 16.93 -15.31 -50.28
C GLN A 388 15.52 -14.72 -50.24
N ILE A 389 15.30 -13.67 -49.43
CA ILE A 389 14.01 -12.96 -49.39
C ILE A 389 13.74 -12.24 -50.72
N GLN A 390 14.74 -11.63 -51.35
CA GLN A 390 14.58 -10.99 -52.67
C GLN A 390 14.25 -11.99 -53.78
N ASP A 391 14.83 -13.18 -53.77
CA ASP A 391 14.53 -14.22 -54.76
C ASP A 391 13.14 -14.83 -54.55
N LEU A 392 12.67 -14.93 -53.31
CA LEU A 392 11.29 -15.31 -53.00
C LEU A 392 10.28 -14.25 -53.45
N LEU A 393 10.60 -12.96 -53.28
CA LEU A 393 9.74 -11.85 -53.73
C LEU A 393 9.62 -11.75 -55.26
N LYS A 394 10.64 -12.19 -56.02
CA LYS A 394 10.59 -12.20 -57.50
C LYS A 394 9.72 -13.31 -58.08
N ARG A 395 9.38 -14.36 -57.32
CA ARG A 395 8.62 -15.52 -57.79
C ARG A 395 7.10 -15.42 -57.60
N SER A 396 6.60 -14.36 -56.98
CA SER A 396 5.16 -14.18 -56.74
C SER A 396 4.57 -13.07 -57.59
N THR A 397 4.00 -13.43 -58.75
CA THR A 397 3.08 -12.58 -59.51
C THR A 397 1.63 -12.92 -59.15
N VAL A 398 0.99 -12.10 -58.31
CA VAL A 398 -0.48 -11.97 -58.20
C VAL A 398 -0.83 -10.48 -57.97
N PRO A 399 -1.89 -9.92 -58.59
CA PRO A 399 -2.10 -8.48 -58.71
C PRO A 399 -2.54 -7.78 -57.42
N ALA A 400 -2.28 -6.47 -57.39
CA ALA A 400 -2.48 -5.55 -56.29
C ALA A 400 -3.96 -5.33 -55.90
N MET A 401 -4.24 -5.36 -54.59
CA MET A 401 -5.38 -4.68 -53.99
C MET A 401 -4.96 -3.97 -52.69
N ARG A 402 -5.10 -2.63 -52.74
CA ARG A 402 -5.11 -1.57 -51.70
C ARG A 402 -4.43 -1.78 -50.33
N ARG A 403 -3.49 -0.84 -50.08
CA ARG A 403 -2.86 -0.45 -48.80
C ARG A 403 -3.82 -0.38 -47.61
N GLN A 404 -3.44 -1.04 -46.51
CA GLN A 404 -3.52 -0.49 -45.15
C GLN A 404 -2.20 -0.78 -44.43
N GLN A 405 -1.64 0.22 -43.76
CA GLN A 405 -0.40 0.12 -42.99
C GLN A 405 -0.66 -0.61 -41.65
N PRO A 406 0.14 -1.61 -41.26
CA PRO A 406 0.21 -2.06 -39.88
C PRO A 406 1.37 -1.39 -39.14
N VAL A 407 1.04 -0.88 -37.97
CA VAL A 407 1.93 -0.41 -36.90
C VAL A 407 2.85 -1.56 -36.45
N VAL A 408 4.12 -1.24 -36.26
CA VAL A 408 5.17 -2.14 -35.78
C VAL A 408 4.93 -2.49 -34.31
N GLN A 409 4.94 -3.79 -33.97
CA GLN A 409 5.15 -4.26 -32.60
C GLN A 409 6.49 -5.01 -32.50
N PRO A 410 7.27 -4.82 -31.42
CA PRO A 410 8.54 -5.49 -31.21
C PRO A 410 8.36 -6.96 -30.81
N LYS A 411 9.29 -7.81 -31.29
CA LYS A 411 9.34 -9.25 -31.02
C LYS A 411 9.74 -9.52 -29.57
N THR A 412 8.92 -10.29 -28.86
CA THR A 412 9.29 -10.98 -27.61
C THR A 412 9.66 -12.44 -27.88
N THR A 413 10.62 -12.92 -27.10
CA THR A 413 11.17 -14.28 -26.99
C THR A 413 10.08 -15.34 -26.68
N PRO A 414 10.33 -16.63 -26.96
CA PRO A 414 9.29 -17.65 -26.93
C PRO A 414 8.96 -18.05 -25.49
N GLN A 415 7.83 -17.59 -24.97
CA GLN A 415 7.17 -18.16 -23.80
C GLN A 415 6.09 -19.14 -24.28
N SER A 416 5.98 -20.30 -23.62
CA SER A 416 4.93 -21.29 -23.88
C SER A 416 3.55 -20.64 -23.78
N HIS A 417 2.89 -20.44 -24.91
CA HIS A 417 1.57 -19.82 -24.91
C HIS A 417 0.51 -20.85 -24.48
N PHE A 418 -0.08 -20.63 -23.32
CA PHE A 418 -1.40 -21.19 -22.96
C PHE A 418 -2.38 -20.97 -24.12
N ARG A 419 -2.86 -22.06 -24.73
CA ARG A 419 -3.85 -22.03 -25.83
C ARG A 419 -5.26 -21.99 -25.24
N LEU A 420 -5.87 -20.82 -25.26
CA LEU A 420 -7.28 -20.61 -24.93
C LEU A 420 -8.20 -21.39 -25.88
N ASN A 421 -8.97 -22.34 -25.35
CA ASN A 421 -9.99 -23.05 -26.11
C ASN A 421 -11.29 -22.21 -26.17
N LEU A 422 -11.35 -21.31 -27.16
CA LEU A 422 -12.49 -20.41 -27.36
C LEU A 422 -13.80 -21.15 -27.72
N GLU A 423 -13.72 -22.34 -28.33
CA GLU A 423 -14.91 -23.12 -28.68
C GLU A 423 -15.67 -23.59 -27.43
N GLN A 424 -14.96 -24.07 -26.41
CA GLN A 424 -15.56 -24.48 -25.14
C GLN A 424 -16.18 -23.27 -24.42
N VAL A 425 -15.52 -22.11 -24.43
CA VAL A 425 -16.06 -20.89 -23.81
C VAL A 425 -17.35 -20.43 -24.52
N TYR A 426 -17.41 -20.51 -25.84
CA TYR A 426 -18.59 -20.13 -26.61
C TYR A 426 -19.76 -21.11 -26.42
N GLN A 427 -19.49 -22.41 -26.28
CA GLN A 427 -20.54 -23.40 -25.94
C GLN A 427 -21.19 -23.12 -24.59
N VAL A 428 -20.42 -22.69 -23.59
CA VAL A 428 -20.97 -22.27 -22.29
C VAL A 428 -21.80 -20.99 -22.44
N LEU A 429 -21.30 -20.03 -23.21
CA LEU A 429 -21.97 -18.74 -23.42
C LEU A 429 -23.28 -18.83 -24.20
N ASP A 430 -23.44 -19.79 -25.11
CA ASP A 430 -24.68 -20.01 -25.88
C ASP A 430 -25.90 -20.28 -24.99
N HIS A 431 -25.70 -20.87 -23.82
CA HIS A 431 -26.77 -21.22 -22.87
C HIS A 431 -26.61 -20.54 -21.50
N ALA A 432 -25.75 -19.52 -21.40
CA ALA A 432 -25.45 -18.87 -20.12
C ALA A 432 -26.58 -17.93 -19.68
N THR A 433 -27.06 -18.08 -18.43
CA THR A 433 -28.07 -17.19 -17.86
C THR A 433 -27.60 -16.52 -16.57
N LYS A 434 -28.18 -15.35 -16.25
CA LYS A 434 -27.91 -14.66 -14.97
C LYS A 434 -28.41 -15.47 -13.76
N GLY A 435 -29.46 -16.28 -13.95
CA GLY A 435 -29.98 -17.16 -12.91
C GLY A 435 -28.99 -18.26 -12.56
N ASP A 436 -28.44 -18.94 -13.56
CA ASP A 436 -27.45 -20.01 -13.37
C ASP A 436 -26.16 -19.50 -12.73
N LEU A 437 -25.74 -18.28 -13.06
CA LEU A 437 -24.56 -17.66 -12.44
C LEU A 437 -24.80 -17.30 -10.96
N THR A 438 -26.03 -16.91 -10.60
CA THR A 438 -26.38 -16.64 -9.20
C THR A 438 -26.40 -17.94 -8.39
N ASN A 439 -27.09 -18.96 -8.92
CA ASN A 439 -27.12 -20.29 -8.31
C ASN A 439 -25.73 -20.90 -8.15
N LEU A 440 -24.83 -20.69 -9.13
CA LEU A 440 -23.46 -21.18 -9.04
C LEU A 440 -22.65 -20.45 -7.96
N ARG A 441 -22.88 -19.14 -7.76
CA ARG A 441 -22.20 -18.38 -6.69
C ARG A 441 -22.61 -18.86 -5.30
N ASP A 442 -23.88 -19.21 -5.13
CA ASP A 442 -24.39 -19.73 -3.85
C ASP A 442 -23.79 -21.11 -3.52
N LEU A 443 -23.63 -21.97 -4.54
CA LEU A 443 -23.03 -23.30 -4.41
C LEU A 443 -21.48 -23.30 -4.47
N TRP A 444 -20.86 -22.14 -4.69
CA TRP A 444 -19.42 -22.03 -4.93
C TRP A 444 -18.59 -22.39 -3.69
N GLY A 445 -19.04 -21.96 -2.51
CA GLY A 445 -18.38 -22.25 -1.24
C GLY A 445 -18.38 -23.75 -0.94
N ASP A 446 -19.51 -24.42 -1.18
CA ASP A 446 -19.67 -25.86 -0.95
C ASP A 446 -18.81 -26.68 -1.93
N ALA A 447 -18.77 -26.28 -3.21
CA ALA A 447 -17.92 -26.92 -4.21
C ALA A 447 -16.42 -26.79 -3.87
N LEU A 448 -15.99 -25.64 -3.32
CA LEU A 448 -14.60 -25.45 -2.87
C LEU A 448 -14.22 -26.34 -1.70
N SER A 449 -15.16 -26.71 -0.83
CA SER A 449 -14.89 -27.56 0.33
C SER A 449 -14.58 -29.02 -0.05
N LEU A 450 -14.95 -29.44 -1.27
CA LEU A 450 -14.75 -30.79 -1.78
C LEU A 450 -13.42 -30.96 -2.55
N LEU A 451 -12.68 -29.87 -2.77
CA LEU A 451 -11.40 -29.89 -3.47
C LEU A 451 -10.24 -30.09 -2.48
N ASP A 452 -9.10 -30.60 -2.98
CA ASP A 452 -7.89 -30.68 -2.16
C ASP A 452 -7.35 -29.28 -1.80
N SER A 453 -6.42 -29.22 -0.84
CA SER A 453 -5.91 -27.93 -0.32
C SER A 453 -5.19 -27.08 -1.38
N ALA A 454 -4.52 -27.72 -2.35
CA ALA A 454 -3.81 -27.03 -3.43
C ALA A 454 -4.79 -26.47 -4.46
N GLN A 455 -5.76 -27.27 -4.90
CA GLN A 455 -6.81 -26.91 -5.86
C GLN A 455 -7.75 -25.84 -5.28
N SER A 456 -8.11 -25.95 -4.01
CA SER A 456 -8.89 -24.95 -3.29
C SER A 456 -8.19 -23.59 -3.25
N SER A 457 -6.87 -23.57 -3.05
CA SER A 457 -6.07 -22.34 -3.05
C SER A 457 -6.04 -21.70 -4.43
N LEU A 458 -5.90 -22.50 -5.50
CA LEU A 458 -5.89 -22.01 -6.88
C LEU A 458 -7.23 -21.36 -7.27
N ILE A 459 -8.37 -21.97 -6.92
CA ILE A 459 -9.69 -21.44 -7.29
C ILE A 459 -10.11 -20.25 -6.42
N ARG A 460 -9.65 -20.14 -5.16
CA ARG A 460 -9.91 -18.94 -4.34
C ARG A 460 -9.38 -17.65 -4.97
N MET A 461 -8.39 -17.76 -5.85
CA MET A 461 -7.84 -16.64 -6.63
C MET A 461 -8.51 -16.46 -8.00
N ALA A 462 -9.62 -17.16 -8.27
CA ALA A 462 -10.38 -17.13 -9.50
C ALA A 462 -11.85 -16.77 -9.26
N LYS A 463 -12.54 -16.25 -10.30
CA LYS A 463 -13.93 -15.79 -10.19
C LYS A 463 -14.80 -16.42 -11.29
N PRO A 464 -15.98 -16.99 -10.98
CA PRO A 464 -16.91 -17.44 -12.00
C PRO A 464 -17.55 -16.23 -12.69
N VAL A 465 -17.43 -16.18 -14.02
CA VAL A 465 -17.85 -15.03 -14.86
C VAL A 465 -19.02 -15.34 -15.79
N ALA A 466 -19.24 -16.61 -16.13
CA ALA A 466 -20.44 -17.09 -16.84
C ALA A 466 -20.78 -18.51 -16.38
N ALA A 467 -22.06 -18.86 -16.37
CA ALA A 467 -22.54 -20.19 -16.06
C ALA A 467 -23.76 -20.53 -16.91
N SER A 468 -23.85 -21.78 -17.32
CA SER A 468 -24.98 -22.40 -18.01
C SER A 468 -25.32 -23.74 -17.31
N PRO A 469 -26.44 -24.39 -17.67
CA PRO A 469 -26.78 -25.70 -17.09
C PRO A 469 -25.71 -26.78 -17.30
N SER A 470 -24.92 -26.66 -18.37
CA SER A 470 -23.91 -27.64 -18.81
C SER A 470 -22.45 -27.17 -18.70
N GLY A 471 -22.20 -25.94 -18.24
CA GLY A 471 -20.83 -25.46 -18.10
C GLY A 471 -20.63 -24.12 -17.39
N VAL A 472 -19.37 -23.80 -17.10
CA VAL A 472 -18.95 -22.68 -16.27
C VAL A 472 -17.67 -22.08 -16.85
N VAL A 473 -17.63 -20.75 -16.93
CA VAL A 473 -16.43 -20.00 -17.27
C VAL A 473 -15.86 -19.34 -16.02
N VAL A 474 -14.60 -19.62 -15.72
CA VAL A 474 -13.87 -19.14 -14.55
C VAL A 474 -12.70 -18.28 -15.00
N ALA A 475 -12.62 -17.06 -14.48
CA ALA A 475 -11.61 -16.07 -14.83
C ALA A 475 -10.48 -15.98 -13.79
N TYR A 476 -9.24 -15.91 -14.25
CA TYR A 476 -8.03 -15.73 -13.42
C TYR A 476 -7.38 -14.36 -13.66
N GLU A 477 -6.97 -13.70 -12.58
CA GLU A 477 -6.25 -12.41 -12.64
C GLU A 477 -4.76 -12.60 -12.98
N ASN A 478 -4.13 -13.70 -12.59
CA ASN A 478 -2.71 -13.98 -12.84
C ASN A 478 -2.53 -15.03 -13.96
N ALA A 479 -1.72 -14.70 -14.98
CA ALA A 479 -1.43 -15.56 -16.13
C ALA A 479 -0.70 -16.87 -15.76
N PHE A 480 0.17 -16.86 -14.74
CA PHE A 480 0.88 -18.04 -14.26
C PHE A 480 -0.09 -19.03 -13.58
N LEU A 481 -0.99 -18.53 -12.73
CA LEU A 481 -2.01 -19.35 -12.06
C LEU A 481 -3.00 -19.95 -13.07
N LEU A 482 -3.31 -19.23 -14.15
CA LEU A 482 -4.15 -19.72 -15.24
C LEU A 482 -3.50 -20.91 -15.97
N GLU A 483 -2.20 -20.84 -16.24
CA GLU A 483 -1.46 -21.92 -16.91
C GLU A 483 -1.38 -23.16 -16.02
N GLN A 484 -1.15 -22.98 -14.71
CA GLN A 484 -1.17 -24.06 -13.74
C GLN A 484 -2.57 -24.68 -13.57
N ALA A 485 -3.62 -23.85 -13.55
CA ALA A 485 -5.01 -24.28 -13.45
C ALA A 485 -5.48 -25.05 -14.69
N ALA A 486 -5.06 -24.61 -15.88
CA ALA A 486 -5.48 -25.23 -17.14
C ALA A 486 -4.63 -26.43 -17.56
N GLY A 487 -3.39 -26.52 -17.10
CA GLY A 487 -2.51 -27.68 -17.30
C GLY A 487 -2.73 -28.83 -16.31
N GLY A 488 -3.46 -28.60 -15.21
CA GLY A 488 -3.73 -29.59 -14.16
C GLY A 488 -5.11 -30.26 -14.24
N SER A 489 -5.38 -31.17 -13.30
CA SER A 489 -6.69 -31.87 -13.16
C SER A 489 -7.80 -31.01 -12.56
N LEU A 490 -7.60 -29.69 -12.48
CA LEU A 490 -8.47 -28.76 -11.75
C LEU A 490 -9.85 -28.62 -12.42
N ALA A 491 -9.90 -28.56 -13.75
CA ALA A 491 -11.16 -28.47 -14.49
C ALA A 491 -12.06 -29.69 -14.23
N GLU A 492 -11.47 -30.90 -14.24
CA GLU A 492 -12.19 -32.14 -13.97
C GLU A 492 -12.63 -32.26 -12.51
N SER A 493 -11.75 -31.87 -11.58
CA SER A 493 -12.02 -31.94 -10.14
C SER A 493 -13.11 -30.95 -9.74
N LEU A 494 -13.07 -29.72 -10.28
CA LEU A 494 -14.12 -28.73 -10.08
C LEU A 494 -15.44 -29.15 -10.75
N GLY A 495 -15.40 -29.74 -11.95
CA GLY A 495 -16.58 -30.29 -12.60
C GLY A 495 -17.28 -31.36 -11.75
N LYS A 496 -16.50 -32.29 -11.17
CA LYS A 496 -17.02 -33.33 -10.26
C LYS A 496 -17.56 -32.75 -8.95
N ALA A 497 -16.87 -31.78 -8.35
CA ALA A 497 -17.33 -31.12 -7.14
C ALA A 497 -18.66 -30.37 -7.39
N LEU A 498 -18.78 -29.67 -8.52
CA LEU A 498 -20.02 -29.00 -8.92
C LEU A 498 -21.14 -29.99 -9.22
N GLU A 499 -20.84 -31.16 -9.78
CA GLU A 499 -21.82 -32.23 -10.00
C GLU A 499 -22.33 -32.82 -8.69
N GLN A 500 -21.46 -33.02 -7.69
CA GLN A 500 -21.88 -33.51 -6.37
C GLN A 500 -22.79 -32.52 -5.62
N VAL A 501 -22.56 -31.22 -5.80
CA VAL A 501 -23.30 -30.16 -5.10
C VAL A 501 -24.59 -29.77 -5.85
N SER A 502 -24.57 -29.74 -7.18
CA SER A 502 -25.71 -29.28 -8.00
C SER A 502 -26.51 -30.39 -8.68
N GLY A 503 -25.99 -31.62 -8.70
CA GLY A 503 -26.60 -32.77 -9.37
C GLY A 503 -26.50 -32.75 -10.90
N THR A 504 -25.90 -31.72 -11.51
CA THR A 504 -25.71 -31.62 -12.97
C THR A 504 -24.23 -31.54 -13.33
N HIS A 505 -23.82 -32.31 -14.33
CA HIS A 505 -22.46 -32.27 -14.83
C HIS A 505 -22.19 -30.94 -15.56
N ARG A 506 -21.15 -30.21 -15.15
CA ARG A 506 -20.77 -28.92 -15.74
C ARG A 506 -19.33 -28.93 -16.23
N THR A 507 -19.13 -28.62 -17.50
CA THR A 507 -17.81 -28.41 -18.10
C THR A 507 -17.19 -27.10 -17.63
N VAL A 508 -15.90 -27.10 -17.29
CA VAL A 508 -15.20 -25.93 -16.76
C VAL A 508 -14.21 -25.39 -17.79
N ALA A 509 -14.34 -24.11 -18.13
CA ALA A 509 -13.42 -23.40 -19.01
C ALA A 509 -12.72 -22.24 -18.26
N PHE A 510 -11.41 -22.11 -18.46
CA PHE A 510 -10.61 -21.06 -17.82
C PHE A 510 -10.23 -19.94 -18.79
N VAL A 511 -10.33 -18.70 -18.34
CA VAL A 511 -10.01 -17.50 -19.15
C VAL A 511 -9.19 -16.48 -18.36
N PRO A 512 -8.30 -15.68 -18.99
CA PRO A 512 -7.71 -14.52 -18.35
C PRO A 512 -8.76 -13.43 -18.11
N SER A 513 -8.79 -12.85 -16.91
CA SER A 513 -9.68 -11.75 -16.56
C SER A 513 -9.55 -10.54 -17.49
N GLU A 514 -8.33 -10.23 -17.96
CA GLU A 514 -8.06 -9.13 -18.89
C GLU A 514 -8.68 -9.35 -20.27
N ARG A 515 -8.76 -10.61 -20.73
CA ARG A 515 -9.29 -10.94 -22.07
C ARG A 515 -10.79 -11.21 -22.07
N TRP A 516 -11.39 -11.44 -20.90
CA TRP A 516 -12.81 -11.77 -20.77
C TRP A 516 -13.77 -10.74 -21.38
N PRO A 517 -13.61 -9.41 -21.17
CA PRO A 517 -14.52 -8.42 -21.75
C PRO A 517 -14.54 -8.47 -23.28
N LYS A 518 -13.37 -8.68 -23.91
CA LYS A 518 -13.22 -8.78 -25.36
C LYS A 518 -13.83 -10.07 -25.91
N ILE A 519 -13.57 -11.21 -25.26
CA ILE A 519 -14.15 -12.52 -25.65
C ILE A 519 -15.68 -12.46 -25.62
N ARG A 520 -16.25 -11.84 -24.58
CA ARG A 520 -17.70 -11.66 -24.47
C ARG A 520 -18.26 -10.73 -25.56
N GLN A 521 -17.55 -9.64 -25.88
CA GLN A 521 -17.96 -8.71 -26.92
C GLN A 521 -17.91 -9.35 -28.32
N ASP A 522 -16.86 -10.12 -28.61
CA ASP A 522 -16.70 -10.87 -29.86
C ASP A 522 -17.78 -11.96 -30.01
N PHE A 523 -18.16 -12.62 -28.91
CA PHE A 523 -19.28 -13.58 -28.89
C PHE A 523 -20.63 -12.91 -29.22
N LEU A 524 -20.96 -11.80 -28.54
CA LEU A 524 -22.21 -11.08 -28.79
C LEU A 524 -22.29 -10.53 -30.23
N THR A 525 -21.16 -10.10 -30.77
CA THR A 525 -21.06 -9.61 -32.15
C THR A 525 -21.22 -10.73 -33.16
N SER A 526 -20.58 -11.89 -32.96
CA SER A 526 -20.67 -13.05 -33.88
C SER A 526 -22.05 -13.71 -33.89
N ARG A 527 -22.79 -13.68 -32.78
CA ARG A 527 -24.18 -14.15 -32.69
C ARG A 527 -25.23 -13.10 -33.14
N GLY A 528 -24.78 -11.96 -33.68
CA GLY A 528 -25.65 -10.96 -34.30
C GLY A 528 -26.45 -10.09 -33.32
N TYR A 529 -26.07 -10.05 -32.02
CA TYR A 529 -26.74 -9.18 -31.04
C TYR A 529 -26.49 -7.69 -31.30
N TYR A 530 -25.45 -7.34 -32.06
CA TYR A 530 -25.09 -5.96 -32.41
C TYR A 530 -25.36 -5.57 -33.87
N ASP A 531 -25.80 -6.52 -34.71
CA ASP A 531 -26.03 -6.27 -36.14
C ASP A 531 -27.50 -6.53 -36.54
N LYS A 532 -28.36 -5.59 -36.15
CA LYS A 532 -29.64 -5.29 -36.84
C LYS A 532 -30.10 -3.88 -36.49
N LYS A 533 -29.74 -2.91 -37.33
CA LYS A 533 -30.59 -1.74 -37.59
C LYS A 533 -31.81 -2.21 -38.40
N ALA A 534 -32.87 -2.63 -37.70
CA ALA A 534 -34.26 -2.57 -38.19
C ALA A 534 -35.24 -2.75 -37.01
N ALA A 535 -36.17 -1.81 -36.88
CA ALA A 535 -37.29 -1.71 -35.95
C ALA A 535 -36.97 -1.34 -34.49
N VAL A 536 -36.73 -0.05 -34.26
CA VAL A 536 -37.03 0.61 -33.00
C VAL A 536 -38.56 0.55 -32.80
N ALA A 537 -39.04 -0.43 -32.05
CA ALA A 537 -40.25 -0.23 -31.26
C ALA A 537 -39.86 0.69 -30.08
N PRO A 538 -40.57 1.79 -29.83
CA PRO A 538 -40.15 2.76 -28.83
C PRO A 538 -40.20 2.11 -27.44
N ALA A 539 -39.02 2.01 -26.80
CA ALA A 539 -38.94 1.83 -25.38
C ALA A 539 -39.58 3.05 -24.70
N GLU A 540 -40.55 2.79 -23.83
CA GLU A 540 -41.21 3.80 -23.01
C GLU A 540 -40.19 4.69 -22.30
N LYS A 541 -40.36 6.01 -22.47
CA LYS A 541 -39.70 6.99 -21.61
C LYS A 541 -40.16 6.74 -20.16
N PRO A 542 -39.29 6.85 -19.14
CA PRO A 542 -39.76 7.03 -17.77
C PRO A 542 -40.62 8.31 -17.75
N LYS A 543 -41.91 8.15 -17.40
CA LYS A 543 -42.85 9.25 -17.26
C LYS A 543 -42.33 10.22 -16.19
N THR A 544 -42.30 11.51 -16.54
CA THR A 544 -42.22 12.64 -15.62
C THR A 544 -43.17 12.41 -14.44
N PRO A 545 -42.80 12.71 -13.18
CA PRO A 545 -43.72 12.55 -12.06
C PRO A 545 -44.98 13.38 -12.30
N ALA A 546 -46.13 12.72 -12.30
CA ALA A 546 -47.43 13.36 -12.48
C ALA A 546 -47.70 14.32 -11.32
N ASP A 547 -48.18 15.52 -11.66
CA ASP A 547 -48.63 16.53 -10.71
C ASP A 547 -49.62 15.88 -9.71
N PRO A 548 -49.38 15.94 -8.38
CA PRO A 548 -50.15 15.20 -7.38
C PRO A 548 -51.67 15.43 -7.46
N ILE A 549 -52.11 16.58 -8.00
CA ILE A 549 -53.53 16.92 -8.17
C ILE A 549 -54.19 16.05 -9.24
N VAL A 550 -53.50 15.79 -10.35
CA VAL A 550 -54.01 14.95 -11.46
C VAL A 550 -54.08 13.49 -11.04
N ALA A 551 -53.11 13.02 -10.24
CA ALA A 551 -53.12 11.66 -9.69
C ALA A 551 -54.29 11.44 -8.71
N GLN A 552 -54.67 12.46 -7.94
CA GLN A 552 -55.81 12.38 -7.02
C GLN A 552 -57.16 12.45 -7.75
N ALA A 553 -57.26 13.25 -8.82
CA ALA A 553 -58.45 13.31 -9.67
C ALA A 553 -58.73 11.95 -10.36
N HIS A 554 -57.70 11.30 -10.91
CA HIS A 554 -57.85 9.97 -11.53
C HIS A 554 -58.24 8.87 -10.54
N ARG A 555 -57.87 8.98 -9.26
CA ARG A 555 -58.31 8.03 -8.22
C ARG A 555 -59.79 8.16 -7.87
N LEU A 556 -60.34 9.38 -7.92
CA LEU A 556 -61.72 9.64 -7.51
C LEU A 556 -62.72 9.44 -8.66
N PHE A 557 -62.35 9.77 -9.89
CA PHE A 557 -63.27 9.80 -11.03
C PHE A 557 -62.92 8.80 -12.15
N GLY A 558 -61.88 7.98 -11.95
CA GLY A 558 -61.37 7.06 -12.97
C GLY A 558 -60.60 7.79 -14.07
N THR A 559 -59.86 7.03 -14.88
CA THR A 559 -59.04 7.58 -15.96
C THR A 559 -59.86 8.21 -17.08
N ASP A 560 -61.06 7.68 -17.31
CA ASP A 560 -61.90 8.06 -18.46
C ASP A 560 -62.80 9.28 -18.16
N GLY A 561 -62.90 9.67 -16.88
CA GLY A 561 -63.71 10.79 -16.41
C GLY A 561 -62.96 12.11 -16.19
N VAL A 562 -61.62 12.12 -16.38
CA VAL A 562 -60.77 13.27 -16.10
C VAL A 562 -60.08 13.74 -17.37
N LYS A 563 -60.38 14.97 -17.78
CA LYS A 563 -59.74 15.64 -18.92
C LYS A 563 -58.92 16.81 -18.39
N VAL A 564 -57.60 16.75 -18.55
CA VAL A 564 -56.67 17.81 -18.16
C VAL A 564 -56.36 18.65 -19.39
N GLU A 565 -56.63 19.96 -19.34
CA GLU A 565 -56.32 20.91 -20.41
C GLU A 565 -55.26 21.89 -19.89
N ASP A 566 -54.12 21.96 -20.59
CA ASP A 566 -53.04 22.90 -20.29
C ASP A 566 -53.41 24.27 -20.89
N ASN A 567 -53.45 25.33 -20.06
CA ASN A 567 -53.72 26.70 -20.49
C ASN A 567 -52.43 27.46 -20.78
#